data_AF-A0A9D3A0V0-F1
#
_entry.id   AF-A0A9D3A0V0-F1
#
_cell.length_a   1.000
_cell.length_b   1.000
_cell.length_c   1.000
_cell.angle_alpha   90.00
_cell.angle_beta   90.00
_cell.angle_gamma   90.00
#
_symmetry.space_group_name_H-M   'P 1'
#
loop_
_entity.id
_entity.type
_entity.pdbx_description
1 polymer ?
#
loop_
_entity_poly.entity_id
_entity_poly.type
_entity_poly.pdbx_seq_one_letter_code
_entity_poly.pdbx_strand_id
1 'polypeptide(L)'
;MKNVLIITGSPRRRGVCARYAEELAESLRGMDVRVGQWNMAESSVAGCNGCEACRRRFAVLANSERTDAAGESDGQLGIHSAPAHEARGASRSGQFGSSDSPSLTFQRPTGNDLVVIDRPIGARVSGYCIIRDDMQKLYTMLDAAEEVHVVCPVYFAGPPGQFKCVLDRLQPYWELRRGPHALPGAADAPKRPVTLHIIGAGGDPFGFAPLETVIRSSFGAAGFRVSEVIDRVGWGQPESESEKQTFPALSEGE
;
A
#
# COMPACT_ATOMS: atom_id res chain seq x y z
N MET A 1 -19.91 -11.50 2.01
CA MET A 1 -18.53 -11.65 1.54
C MET A 1 -17.72 -10.37 1.73
N LYS A 2 -16.81 -10.37 2.71
CA LYS A 2 -15.93 -9.25 3.06
C LYS A 2 -14.65 -9.23 2.22
N ASN A 3 -14.21 -8.08 1.72
CA ASN A 3 -12.93 -7.99 0.99
C ASN A 3 -11.73 -7.88 1.96
N VAL A 4 -10.83 -8.86 1.94
CA VAL A 4 -9.61 -8.89 2.76
C VAL A 4 -8.38 -8.77 1.86
N LEU A 5 -7.44 -7.90 2.22
CA LEU A 5 -6.19 -7.71 1.48
C LEU A 5 -5.00 -8.18 2.33
N ILE A 6 -4.19 -9.10 1.79
CA ILE A 6 -2.90 -9.48 2.37
C ILE A 6 -1.79 -8.70 1.64
N ILE A 7 -0.95 -7.99 2.40
CA ILE A 7 0.19 -7.22 1.90
C ILE A 7 1.47 -7.87 2.44
N THR A 8 2.29 -8.42 1.55
CA THR A 8 3.62 -8.95 1.91
C THR A 8 4.67 -7.87 1.73
N GLY A 9 5.20 -7.36 2.85
CA GLY A 9 6.20 -6.29 2.88
C GLY A 9 7.65 -6.75 2.63
N SER A 10 7.88 -8.05 2.42
CA SER A 10 9.23 -8.57 2.19
C SER A 10 9.69 -8.33 0.74
N PRO A 11 10.95 -7.93 0.51
CA PRO A 11 11.52 -7.90 -0.84
C PRO A 11 11.89 -9.31 -1.37
N ARG A 12 11.73 -10.37 -0.57
CA ARG A 12 12.07 -11.75 -0.96
C ARG A 12 10.85 -12.48 -1.53
N ARG A 13 10.84 -12.75 -2.85
CA ARG A 13 9.72 -13.42 -3.55
C ARG A 13 9.32 -14.77 -2.98
N ARG A 14 10.29 -15.56 -2.50
CA ARG A 14 10.07 -16.91 -1.96
C ARG A 14 10.60 -17.05 -0.53
N GLY A 15 10.56 -15.96 0.23
CA GLY A 15 11.03 -15.93 1.62
C GLY A 15 9.98 -16.41 2.62
N VAL A 16 10.36 -16.40 3.90
CA VAL A 16 9.49 -16.77 5.03
C VAL A 16 8.18 -15.98 5.04
N CYS A 17 8.21 -14.67 4.81
CA CYS A 17 6.98 -13.86 4.74
C CYS A 17 6.05 -14.27 3.59
N ALA A 18 6.59 -14.65 2.44
CA ALA A 18 5.78 -15.09 1.30
C ALA A 18 5.08 -16.42 1.59
N ARG A 19 5.78 -17.36 2.23
CA ARG A 19 5.20 -18.62 2.71
C ARG A 19 4.11 -18.37 3.76
N TYR A 20 4.40 -17.54 4.76
CA TYR A 20 3.44 -17.19 5.80
C TYR A 20 2.18 -16.52 5.23
N ALA A 21 2.34 -15.63 4.24
CA ALA A 21 1.22 -14.98 3.58
C ALA A 21 0.32 -15.97 2.81
N GLU A 22 0.90 -17.00 2.18
CA GLU A 22 0.12 -18.04 1.50
C GLU A 22 -0.62 -18.92 2.52
N GLU A 23 0.02 -19.35 3.61
CA GLU A 23 -0.64 -20.09 4.69
C GLU A 23 -1.78 -19.27 5.33
N LEU A 24 -1.57 -17.97 5.49
CA LEU A 24 -2.62 -17.05 5.95
C LEU A 24 -3.76 -16.98 4.93
N ALA A 25 -3.46 -16.81 3.64
CA ALA A 25 -4.47 -16.79 2.59
C ALA A 25 -5.29 -18.09 2.56
N GLU A 26 -4.63 -19.24 2.76
CA GLU A 26 -5.25 -20.55 2.85
C GLU A 26 -6.16 -20.70 4.07
N SER A 27 -5.73 -20.24 5.23
CA SER A 27 -6.56 -20.30 6.45
C SER A 27 -7.81 -19.41 6.36
N LEU A 28 -7.78 -18.37 5.53
CA LEU A 28 -8.95 -17.54 5.21
C LEU A 28 -9.84 -18.15 4.12
N ARG A 29 -9.39 -19.18 3.38
CA ARG A 29 -10.23 -19.89 2.40
C ARG A 29 -11.36 -20.61 3.14
N GLY A 30 -12.59 -20.49 2.61
CA GLY A 30 -13.78 -21.13 3.19
C GLY A 30 -14.54 -20.27 4.21
N MET A 31 -14.01 -19.12 4.60
CA MET A 31 -14.78 -18.07 5.29
C MET A 31 -15.56 -17.23 4.26
N ASP A 32 -16.56 -16.46 4.70
CA ASP A 32 -17.29 -15.51 3.85
C ASP A 32 -16.45 -14.25 3.51
N VAL A 33 -15.26 -14.48 2.95
CA VAL A 33 -14.26 -13.46 2.61
C VAL A 33 -13.74 -13.65 1.19
N ARG A 34 -13.46 -12.54 0.52
CA ARG A 34 -12.71 -12.48 -0.74
C ARG A 34 -11.30 -12.02 -0.44
N VAL A 35 -10.32 -12.91 -0.61
CA VAL A 35 -8.90 -12.61 -0.34
C VAL A 35 -8.22 -12.06 -1.60
N GLY A 36 -7.65 -10.86 -1.50
CA GLY A 36 -6.68 -10.32 -2.46
C GLY A 36 -5.28 -10.36 -1.87
N GLN A 37 -4.27 -10.59 -2.70
CA GLN A 37 -2.86 -10.57 -2.28
C GLN A 37 -2.07 -9.54 -3.07
N TRP A 38 -1.20 -8.80 -2.38
CA TRP A 38 -0.21 -7.90 -2.99
C TRP A 38 1.17 -8.18 -2.40
N ASN A 39 2.16 -8.38 -3.26
CA ASN A 39 3.52 -8.73 -2.87
C ASN A 39 4.51 -7.65 -3.29
N MET A 40 5.24 -7.11 -2.31
CA MET A 40 6.31 -6.12 -2.55
C MET A 40 7.37 -6.68 -3.48
N ALA A 41 7.77 -7.94 -3.32
CA ALA A 41 8.84 -8.53 -4.13
C ALA A 41 8.49 -8.64 -5.63
N GLU A 42 7.21 -8.54 -5.98
CA GLU A 42 6.68 -8.62 -7.34
C GLU A 42 6.34 -7.25 -7.93
N SER A 43 6.46 -6.19 -7.14
CA SER A 43 6.06 -4.83 -7.51
C SER A 43 7.27 -3.90 -7.53
N SER A 44 7.24 -2.88 -8.38
CA SER A 44 8.20 -1.78 -8.39
C SER A 44 7.51 -0.51 -7.91
N VAL A 45 7.85 -0.07 -6.69
CA VAL A 45 7.30 1.13 -6.06
C VAL A 45 8.43 2.10 -5.74
N ALA A 46 8.44 3.23 -6.45
CA ALA A 46 9.36 4.33 -6.16
C ALA A 46 8.97 5.03 -4.85
N GLY A 47 9.98 5.52 -4.12
CA GLY A 47 9.78 6.31 -2.91
C GLY A 47 9.04 7.62 -3.17
N CYS A 48 8.39 8.16 -2.14
CA CYS A 48 7.84 9.51 -2.19
C CYS A 48 8.98 10.52 -2.32
N ASN A 49 8.85 11.47 -3.26
CA ASN A 49 9.84 12.52 -3.49
C ASN A 49 9.40 13.90 -2.97
N GLY A 50 8.32 13.98 -2.18
CA GLY A 50 7.84 15.23 -1.59
C GLY A 50 7.32 16.27 -2.60
N CYS A 51 6.91 15.87 -3.80
CA CYS A 51 6.46 16.80 -4.85
C CYS A 51 5.16 17.58 -4.56
N GLU A 52 4.45 17.27 -3.47
CA GLU A 52 3.18 17.88 -3.05
C GLU A 52 2.04 17.85 -4.09
N ALA A 53 2.15 17.03 -5.13
CA ALA A 53 1.11 16.96 -6.17
C ALA A 53 -0.23 16.43 -5.63
N CYS A 54 -0.18 15.51 -4.64
CA CYS A 54 -1.38 15.03 -3.96
C CYS A 54 -2.11 16.17 -3.23
N ARG A 55 -1.40 17.00 -2.44
CA ARG A 55 -1.97 18.18 -1.77
C ARG A 55 -2.64 19.13 -2.76
N ARG A 56 -1.93 19.51 -3.82
CA ARG A 56 -2.43 20.44 -4.83
C ARG A 56 -3.68 19.93 -5.54
N ARG A 57 -3.76 18.64 -5.83
CA ARG A 57 -4.94 18.03 -6.46
C ARG A 57 -6.18 18.07 -5.57
N PHE A 58 -6.03 17.87 -4.26
CA PHE A 58 -7.16 18.04 -3.33
C PHE A 58 -7.57 19.51 -3.18
N ALA A 59 -6.64 20.46 -3.28
CA ALA A 59 -6.97 21.89 -3.29
C ALA A 59 -7.92 22.26 -4.45
N VAL A 60 -7.70 21.70 -5.65
CA VAL A 60 -8.55 21.94 -6.82
C VAL A 60 -9.98 21.44 -6.58
N LEU A 61 -10.13 20.24 -6.02
CA LEU A 61 -11.46 19.65 -5.74
C LEU A 61 -12.23 20.43 -4.67
N ALA A 62 -11.53 20.82 -3.59
CA ALA A 62 -12.14 21.63 -2.53
C ALA A 62 -12.61 23.01 -3.01
N ASN A 63 -12.10 23.47 -4.15
CA ASN A 63 -12.51 24.71 -4.80
C ASN A 63 -13.65 24.50 -5.80
N SER A 64 -13.67 23.38 -6.55
CA SER A 64 -14.76 23.07 -7.48
C SER A 64 -16.09 22.78 -6.76
N GLU A 65 -16.06 22.06 -5.63
CA GLU A 65 -17.28 21.82 -4.84
C GLU A 65 -17.84 23.12 -4.23
N ARG A 66 -16.97 24.11 -3.99
CA ARG A 66 -17.38 25.44 -3.54
C ARG A 66 -18.06 26.27 -4.63
N THR A 67 -17.64 26.12 -5.89
CA THR A 67 -18.29 26.80 -7.01
C THR A 67 -19.63 26.15 -7.34
N ASP A 68 -19.76 24.83 -7.21
CA ASP A 68 -21.02 24.12 -7.46
C ASP A 68 -22.08 24.37 -6.37
N ALA A 69 -21.65 24.64 -5.13
CA ALA A 69 -22.54 25.06 -4.04
C ALA A 69 -22.93 26.56 -4.09
N ALA A 70 -22.26 27.35 -4.94
CA ALA A 70 -22.43 28.78 -5.07
C ALA A 70 -22.96 29.17 -6.47
N GLY A 71 -24.12 28.62 -6.84
CA GLY A 71 -24.99 29.22 -7.85
C GLY A 71 -24.87 28.65 -9.27
N GLU A 72 -26.01 28.17 -9.75
CA GLU A 72 -26.41 28.37 -11.15
C GLU A 72 -26.13 29.82 -11.55
N SER A 73 -25.08 30.06 -12.33
CA SER A 73 -25.08 31.15 -13.29
C SER A 73 -24.13 30.82 -14.44
N ASP A 74 -24.74 30.85 -15.62
CA ASP A 74 -24.21 30.56 -16.95
C ASP A 74 -22.87 31.28 -17.22
N GLY A 75 -21.87 30.54 -17.69
CA GLY A 75 -20.51 31.08 -17.85
C GLY A 75 -19.51 30.08 -18.43
N GLN A 76 -19.61 29.82 -19.73
CA GLN A 76 -18.65 29.13 -20.59
C GLN A 76 -17.17 29.38 -20.21
N LEU A 77 -16.41 28.33 -19.88
CA LEU A 77 -14.95 28.37 -19.84
C LEU A 77 -14.33 27.14 -20.51
N GLY A 78 -13.70 27.40 -21.66
CA GLY A 78 -13.06 26.41 -22.52
C GLY A 78 -11.77 25.84 -21.95
N ILE A 79 -11.65 24.52 -22.04
CA ILE A 79 -10.40 23.78 -21.81
C ILE A 79 -9.48 23.92 -23.03
N HIS A 80 -8.44 24.76 -22.91
CA HIS A 80 -7.34 24.73 -23.88
C HIS A 80 -6.44 23.52 -23.60
N SER A 81 -6.36 22.62 -24.59
CA SER A 81 -5.46 21.47 -24.63
C SER A 81 -3.99 21.91 -24.70
N ALA A 82 -3.15 21.44 -23.77
CA ALA A 82 -1.71 21.55 -23.86
C ALA A 82 -1.13 20.51 -24.85
N PRO A 83 -0.05 20.82 -25.61
CA PRO A 83 0.39 20.03 -26.73
C PRO A 83 1.20 18.78 -26.32
N ALA A 84 1.10 17.74 -27.15
CA ALA A 84 1.85 16.51 -27.06
C ALA A 84 3.34 16.74 -27.36
N HIS A 85 4.23 16.23 -26.49
CA HIS A 85 5.65 16.14 -26.79
C HIS A 85 5.96 14.79 -27.45
N GLU A 86 6.49 14.86 -28.67
CA GLU A 86 6.96 13.73 -29.47
C GLU A 86 8.15 13.03 -28.82
N ALA A 87 8.04 11.70 -28.64
CA ALA A 87 9.17 10.85 -28.29
C ALA A 87 9.83 10.35 -29.58
N ARG A 88 11.09 10.77 -29.82
CA ARG A 88 11.95 10.20 -30.87
C ARG A 88 12.64 8.94 -30.35
N GLY A 89 12.57 7.88 -31.14
CA GLY A 89 13.05 6.55 -30.81
C GLY A 89 14.56 6.35 -30.88
N ALA A 90 14.99 5.23 -30.32
CA ALA A 90 16.22 4.54 -30.70
C ALA A 90 15.96 3.02 -30.57
N SER A 91 15.92 2.37 -31.72
CA SER A 91 15.94 0.92 -31.90
C SER A 91 17.26 0.32 -31.41
N ARG A 92 17.20 -0.86 -30.79
CA ARG A 92 18.22 -1.91 -30.99
C ARG A 92 17.61 -3.28 -30.72
N SER A 93 17.66 -4.10 -31.76
CA SER A 93 17.30 -5.51 -31.85
C SER A 93 18.27 -6.38 -31.05
N GLY A 94 17.73 -7.34 -30.30
CA GLY A 94 18.45 -8.47 -29.74
C GLY A 94 17.49 -9.65 -29.57
N GLN A 95 17.53 -10.58 -30.52
CA GLN A 95 16.84 -11.87 -30.45
C GLN A 95 17.54 -12.77 -29.43
N PHE A 96 16.80 -13.37 -28.51
CA PHE A 96 17.19 -14.65 -27.90
C PHE A 96 15.94 -15.52 -27.66
N GLY A 97 16.12 -16.80 -27.97
CA GLY A 97 15.09 -17.79 -28.23
C GLY A 97 14.26 -18.26 -27.03
N SER A 98 13.19 -18.95 -27.43
CA SER A 98 12.12 -19.58 -26.66
C SER A 98 12.57 -20.65 -25.68
N SER A 99 12.00 -20.62 -24.48
CA SER A 99 11.68 -21.83 -23.72
C SER A 99 10.29 -21.66 -23.07
N ASP A 100 9.44 -22.64 -23.35
CA ASP A 100 8.04 -22.70 -22.92
C ASP A 100 7.92 -22.76 -21.39
N SER A 101 7.09 -21.89 -20.84
CA SER A 101 6.50 -22.02 -19.52
C SER A 101 5.08 -21.47 -19.57
N PRO A 102 4.08 -22.16 -18.98
CA PRO A 102 2.69 -21.79 -19.13
C PRO A 102 2.45 -20.41 -18.53
N SER A 103 2.27 -19.43 -19.41
CA SER A 103 1.92 -18.07 -19.05
C SER A 103 0.47 -18.07 -18.59
N LEU A 104 0.28 -18.02 -17.27
CA LEU A 104 -1.00 -17.65 -16.66
C LEU A 104 -1.33 -16.23 -17.13
N THR A 105 -2.06 -16.16 -18.24
CA THR A 105 -2.51 -14.91 -18.84
C THR A 105 -3.66 -14.41 -18.00
N PHE A 106 -3.37 -13.48 -17.09
CA PHE A 106 -4.41 -12.72 -16.42
C PHE A 106 -5.07 -11.84 -17.48
N GLN A 107 -6.24 -12.26 -17.96
CA GLN A 107 -7.04 -11.46 -18.89
C GLN A 107 -7.35 -10.12 -18.22
N ARG A 108 -6.98 -9.03 -18.91
CA ARG A 108 -7.38 -7.67 -18.55
C ARG A 108 -8.92 -7.63 -18.47
N PRO A 109 -9.52 -7.20 -17.34
CA PRO A 109 -10.94 -6.87 -17.34
C PRO A 109 -11.14 -5.68 -18.28
N THR A 110 -11.75 -5.95 -19.43
CA THR A 110 -12.26 -4.94 -20.36
C THR A 110 -13.67 -4.61 -19.94
N GLY A 111 -13.85 -3.49 -19.26
CA GLY A 111 -15.16 -3.06 -18.80
C GLY A 111 -15.00 -2.16 -17.59
N ASN A 112 -15.78 -1.10 -17.55
CA ASN A 112 -15.77 -0.06 -16.53
C ASN A 112 -16.32 -0.55 -15.17
N ASP A 113 -16.13 -1.82 -14.81
CA ASP A 113 -16.58 -2.44 -13.57
C ASP A 113 -15.57 -2.18 -12.45
N LEU A 114 -15.21 -0.91 -12.29
CA LEU A 114 -14.75 -0.42 -11.01
C LEU A 114 -15.95 -0.47 -10.08
N VAL A 115 -16.06 -1.53 -9.26
CA VAL A 115 -17.01 -1.57 -8.14
C VAL A 115 -16.84 -0.28 -7.36
N VAL A 116 -17.75 0.67 -7.57
CA VAL A 116 -17.88 1.88 -6.77
C VAL A 116 -18.43 1.38 -5.46
N ILE A 117 -17.56 1.24 -4.46
CA ILE A 117 -18.01 1.02 -3.11
C ILE A 117 -18.57 2.37 -2.67
N ASP A 118 -19.90 2.51 -2.66
CA ASP A 118 -20.65 3.63 -2.07
C ASP A 118 -20.37 3.70 -0.56
N ARG A 119 -19.19 4.20 -0.20
CA ARG A 119 -18.82 4.53 1.17
C ARG A 119 -18.54 6.03 1.25
N PRO A 120 -18.77 6.66 2.41
CA PRO A 120 -18.74 8.11 2.58
C PRO A 120 -17.39 8.79 2.25
N ILE A 121 -16.37 8.02 1.85
CA ILE A 121 -15.17 8.54 1.19
C ILE A 121 -15.22 8.07 -0.28
N GLY A 122 -16.04 8.73 -1.11
CA GLY A 122 -16.16 8.44 -2.55
C GLY A 122 -14.91 8.78 -3.38
N ALA A 123 -13.85 9.27 -2.77
CA ALA A 123 -12.63 9.66 -3.46
C ALA A 123 -11.63 8.48 -3.51
N ARG A 124 -11.58 7.80 -4.66
CA ARG A 124 -10.48 6.87 -4.99
C ARG A 124 -9.16 7.64 -4.97
N VAL A 125 -8.18 7.18 -4.20
CA VAL A 125 -6.87 7.85 -4.12
C VAL A 125 -6.01 7.55 -5.36
N SER A 126 -6.33 6.48 -6.08
CA SER A 126 -5.73 6.19 -7.38
C SER A 126 -5.91 7.38 -8.33
N GLY A 127 -4.81 8.00 -8.75
CA GLY A 127 -4.82 9.18 -9.61
C GLY A 127 -4.27 10.45 -8.96
N TYR A 128 -4.17 10.51 -7.63
CA TYR A 128 -3.69 11.71 -6.91
C TYR A 128 -2.18 11.78 -6.78
N CYS A 129 -1.47 10.64 -6.78
CA CYS A 129 -0.03 10.65 -6.94
C CYS A 129 0.36 10.88 -8.41
N ILE A 130 1.41 11.68 -8.65
CA ILE A 130 1.95 11.89 -10.00
C ILE A 130 2.94 10.79 -10.41
N ILE A 131 3.53 10.10 -9.45
CA ILE A 131 4.47 9.00 -9.72
C ILE A 131 3.64 7.79 -10.16
N ARG A 132 3.85 7.36 -11.41
CA ARG A 132 3.11 6.26 -12.05
C ARG A 132 3.93 4.98 -12.05
N ASP A 133 3.47 3.98 -11.30
CA ASP A 133 4.11 2.68 -11.08
C ASP A 133 3.11 1.71 -10.38
N ASP A 134 3.60 0.57 -9.88
CA ASP A 134 2.73 -0.48 -9.32
C ASP A 134 1.94 -0.06 -8.06
N MET A 135 2.26 1.10 -7.48
CA MET A 135 1.51 1.67 -6.36
C MET A 135 0.04 1.95 -6.72
N GLN A 136 -0.29 2.22 -7.99
CA GLN A 136 -1.68 2.49 -8.39
C GLN A 136 -2.59 1.27 -8.24
N LYS A 137 -2.04 0.07 -8.48
CA LYS A 137 -2.75 -1.17 -8.22
C LYS A 137 -3.01 -1.31 -6.72
N LEU A 138 -1.99 -1.05 -5.88
CA LEU A 138 -2.14 -1.14 -4.44
C LEU A 138 -3.14 -0.11 -3.88
N TYR A 139 -3.18 1.13 -4.38
CA TYR A 139 -4.22 2.10 -4.00
C TYR A 139 -5.62 1.54 -4.25
N THR A 140 -5.84 0.95 -5.43
CA THR A 140 -7.15 0.36 -5.78
C THR A 140 -7.52 -0.79 -4.85
N MET A 141 -6.55 -1.64 -4.49
CA MET A 141 -6.76 -2.74 -3.56
C MET A 141 -7.05 -2.24 -2.13
N LEU A 142 -6.33 -1.21 -1.67
CA LEU A 142 -6.56 -0.57 -0.36
C LEU A 142 -7.92 0.12 -0.29
N ASP A 143 -8.35 0.79 -1.35
CA ASP A 143 -9.68 1.42 -1.42
C ASP A 143 -10.79 0.36 -1.32
N ALA A 144 -10.61 -0.80 -1.96
CA ALA A 144 -11.58 -1.89 -1.96
C ALA A 144 -11.57 -2.76 -0.69
N ALA A 145 -10.47 -2.77 0.06
CA ALA A 145 -10.30 -3.62 1.23
C ALA A 145 -11.15 -3.17 2.41
N GLU A 146 -11.78 -4.11 3.11
CA GLU A 146 -12.47 -3.86 4.37
C GLU A 146 -11.62 -4.24 5.59
N GLU A 147 -10.58 -5.04 5.35
CA GLU A 147 -9.57 -5.47 6.31
C GLU A 147 -8.26 -5.72 5.59
N VAL A 148 -7.14 -5.46 6.28
CA VAL A 148 -5.81 -5.67 5.73
C VAL A 148 -4.97 -6.50 6.69
N HIS A 149 -4.31 -7.53 6.18
CA HIS A 149 -3.23 -8.21 6.87
C HIS A 149 -1.90 -7.72 6.29
N VAL A 150 -1.01 -7.21 7.14
CA VAL A 150 0.34 -6.81 6.73
C VAL A 150 1.30 -7.86 7.24
N VAL A 151 1.92 -8.63 6.35
CA VAL A 151 2.99 -9.58 6.68
C VAL A 151 4.33 -8.90 6.41
N CYS A 152 4.97 -8.40 7.46
CA CYS A 152 6.17 -7.58 7.33
C CYS A 152 7.36 -8.22 8.05
N PRO A 153 8.52 -8.38 7.37
CA PRO A 153 9.74 -8.67 8.10
C PRO A 153 10.21 -7.44 8.89
N VAL A 154 10.90 -7.64 10.01
CA VAL A 154 11.59 -6.56 10.75
C VAL A 154 13.06 -6.48 10.36
N TYR A 155 13.47 -5.35 9.76
CA TYR A 155 14.86 -5.02 9.41
C TYR A 155 15.29 -3.79 10.21
N PHE A 156 16.27 -3.95 11.11
CA PHE A 156 16.76 -2.88 12.01
C PHE A 156 15.62 -2.18 12.76
N ALA A 157 14.85 -2.96 13.52
CA ALA A 157 13.62 -2.55 14.20
C ALA A 157 12.49 -1.93 13.34
N GLY A 158 12.68 -1.79 12.03
CA GLY A 158 11.76 -1.13 11.10
C GLY A 158 11.33 -1.99 9.90
N PRO A 159 10.57 -1.41 8.95
CA PRO A 159 10.20 -2.09 7.72
C PRO A 159 11.38 -2.13 6.73
N PRO A 160 11.40 -3.08 5.78
CA PRO A 160 12.36 -3.05 4.67
C PRO A 160 12.29 -1.74 3.90
N GLY A 161 13.42 -1.24 3.39
CA GLY A 161 13.48 0.03 2.65
C GLY A 161 12.51 0.11 1.46
N GLN A 162 12.35 -0.98 0.70
CA GLN A 162 11.38 -1.04 -0.39
C GLN A 162 9.94 -0.94 0.11
N PHE A 163 9.60 -1.59 1.22
CA PHE A 163 8.26 -1.48 1.79
C PHE A 163 8.04 -0.12 2.44
N LYS A 164 9.08 0.52 2.99
CA LYS A 164 9.00 1.90 3.45
C LYS A 164 8.64 2.87 2.31
N CYS A 165 9.11 2.65 1.08
CA CYS A 165 8.66 3.40 -0.09
C CYS A 165 7.13 3.32 -0.27
N VAL A 166 6.53 2.14 -0.09
CA VAL A 166 5.08 1.95 -0.14
C VAL A 166 4.38 2.74 0.96
N LEU A 167 4.88 2.63 2.20
CA LEU A 167 4.30 3.30 3.36
C LEU A 167 4.35 4.84 3.22
N ASP A 168 5.46 5.39 2.72
CA ASP A 168 5.61 6.83 2.46
C ASP A 168 4.71 7.31 1.31
N ARG A 169 4.36 6.42 0.40
CA ARG A 169 3.43 6.68 -0.69
C ARG A 169 1.96 6.62 -0.25
N LEU A 170 1.66 6.37 1.03
CA LEU A 170 0.31 6.57 1.58
C LEU A 170 -0.03 8.06 1.84
N GLN A 171 0.92 8.98 1.60
CA GLN A 171 0.72 10.44 1.72
C GLN A 171 -0.56 10.99 1.05
N PRO A 172 -1.02 10.53 -0.13
CA PRO A 172 -2.26 11.04 -0.69
C PRO A 172 -3.49 10.80 0.20
N TYR A 173 -3.53 9.71 0.98
CA TYR A 173 -4.59 9.51 1.95
C TYR A 173 -4.49 10.48 3.14
N TRP A 174 -3.27 10.83 3.56
CA TRP A 174 -3.07 11.88 4.56
C TRP A 174 -3.66 13.19 4.08
N GLU A 175 -3.31 13.63 2.86
CA GLU A 175 -3.83 14.88 2.30
C GLU A 175 -5.36 14.86 2.18
N LEU A 176 -5.94 13.72 1.79
CA LEU A 176 -7.39 13.52 1.73
C LEU A 176 -8.07 13.65 3.10
N ARG A 177 -7.48 13.08 4.16
CA ARG A 177 -8.14 12.94 5.47
C ARG A 177 -7.78 14.03 6.48
N ARG A 178 -6.57 14.57 6.41
CA ARG A 178 -5.98 15.46 7.43
C ARG A 178 -5.20 16.63 6.84
N GLY A 179 -4.98 16.65 5.52
CA GLY A 179 -4.28 17.75 4.85
C GLY A 179 -5.04 19.08 4.93
N PRO A 180 -4.41 20.18 4.51
CA PRO A 180 -5.04 21.51 4.50
C PRO A 180 -6.33 21.61 3.67
N HIS A 181 -6.48 20.70 2.70
CA HIS A 181 -7.64 20.59 1.81
C HIS A 181 -8.34 19.24 1.98
N ALA A 182 -8.29 18.68 3.20
CA ALA A 182 -8.96 17.43 3.51
C ALA A 182 -10.46 17.51 3.20
N LEU A 183 -11.01 16.39 2.73
CA LEU A 183 -12.45 16.26 2.51
C LEU A 183 -13.19 16.35 3.84
N PRO A 184 -14.28 17.15 3.94
CA PRO A 184 -15.07 17.25 5.15
C PRO A 184 -15.50 15.87 5.68
N GLY A 185 -15.31 15.63 6.99
CA GLY A 185 -15.67 14.36 7.64
C GLY A 185 -14.73 13.18 7.34
N ALA A 186 -13.80 13.29 6.39
CA ALA A 186 -12.89 12.18 6.07
C ALA A 186 -11.93 11.85 7.22
N ALA A 187 -11.59 12.83 8.05
CA ALA A 187 -10.81 12.65 9.27
C ALA A 187 -11.46 11.68 10.26
N ASP A 188 -12.79 11.77 10.40
CA ASP A 188 -13.61 11.12 11.42
C ASP A 188 -14.23 9.81 10.94
N ALA A 189 -14.20 9.56 9.62
CA ALA A 189 -14.66 8.33 9.03
C ALA A 189 -14.05 7.09 9.74
N PRO A 190 -14.85 6.06 10.07
CA PRO A 190 -14.37 4.88 10.78
C PRO A 190 -13.15 4.24 10.12
N LYS A 191 -12.16 3.90 10.95
CA LYS A 191 -10.95 3.22 10.48
C LYS A 191 -11.18 1.71 10.38
N ARG A 192 -10.78 1.14 9.23
CA ARG A 192 -10.83 -0.30 8.94
C ARG A 192 -9.69 -1.05 9.66
N PRO A 193 -9.87 -2.32 10.06
CA PRO A 193 -8.85 -3.06 10.80
C PRO A 193 -7.62 -3.39 9.93
N VAL A 194 -6.45 -3.37 10.58
CA VAL A 194 -5.21 -3.97 10.11
C VAL A 194 -4.72 -4.97 11.16
N THR A 195 -4.37 -6.17 10.74
CA THR A 195 -3.58 -7.11 11.55
C THR A 195 -2.15 -7.14 11.04
N LEU A 196 -1.19 -6.79 11.90
CA LEU A 196 0.23 -6.77 11.58
C LEU A 196 0.85 -8.10 12.01
N HIS A 197 1.41 -8.86 11.07
CA HIS A 197 2.17 -10.08 11.33
C HIS A 197 3.66 -9.78 11.17
N ILE A 198 4.41 -9.93 12.27
CA ILE A 198 5.82 -9.55 12.32
C ILE A 198 6.67 -10.80 12.16
N ILE A 199 7.48 -10.81 11.10
CA ILE A 199 8.38 -11.91 10.79
C ILE A 199 9.81 -11.46 11.06
N GLY A 200 10.59 -12.26 11.79
CA GLY A 200 11.98 -11.92 12.07
C GLY A 200 12.71 -13.13 12.58
N ALA A 201 14.04 -13.07 12.58
CA ALA A 201 14.85 -14.07 13.26
C ALA A 201 15.15 -13.69 14.72
N GLY A 202 14.76 -12.49 15.14
CA GLY A 202 15.03 -11.99 16.50
C GLY A 202 16.49 -11.59 16.70
N GLY A 203 16.81 -11.23 17.95
CA GLY A 203 18.17 -10.91 18.41
C GLY A 203 18.56 -9.42 18.35
N ASP A 204 17.71 -8.56 17.78
CA ASP A 204 17.86 -7.11 17.84
C ASP A 204 17.30 -6.62 19.20
N PRO A 205 18.10 -5.90 20.02
CA PRO A 205 17.68 -5.49 21.36
C PRO A 205 16.58 -4.41 21.35
N PHE A 206 16.38 -3.73 20.22
CA PHE A 206 15.31 -2.75 20.05
C PHE A 206 13.98 -3.37 19.59
N GLY A 207 13.97 -4.67 19.31
CA GLY A 207 12.76 -5.41 18.94
C GLY A 207 12.09 -4.87 17.67
N PHE A 208 10.76 -4.81 17.68
CA PHE A 208 9.94 -4.39 16.52
C PHE A 208 8.95 -3.27 16.84
N ALA A 209 8.99 -2.68 18.04
CA ALA A 209 8.08 -1.59 18.41
C ALA A 209 8.16 -0.37 17.45
N PRO A 210 9.34 0.01 16.91
CA PRO A 210 9.43 1.05 15.88
C PRO A 210 8.70 0.67 14.59
N LEU A 211 8.82 -0.57 14.11
CA LEU A 211 8.08 -1.09 12.95
C LEU A 211 6.58 -0.95 13.17
N GLU A 212 6.06 -1.40 14.31
CA GLU A 212 4.65 -1.27 14.65
C GLU A 212 4.19 0.21 14.59
N THR A 213 5.00 1.12 15.14
CA THR A 213 4.71 2.57 15.14
C THR A 213 4.62 3.12 13.72
N VAL A 214 5.57 2.75 12.85
CA VAL A 214 5.56 3.17 11.45
C VAL A 214 4.32 2.63 10.74
N ILE A 215 3.97 1.36 10.91
CA ILE A 215 2.77 0.76 10.30
C ILE A 215 1.50 1.46 10.83
N ARG A 216 1.38 1.69 12.14
CA ARG A 216 0.24 2.40 12.75
C ARG A 216 0.06 3.79 12.17
N SER A 217 1.15 4.54 12.00
CA SER A 217 1.12 5.89 11.43
C SER A 217 0.69 5.87 9.96
N SER A 218 1.37 5.08 9.13
CA SER A 218 1.14 5.04 7.69
C SER A 218 -0.25 4.49 7.31
N PHE A 219 -0.67 3.38 7.91
CA PHE A 219 -2.02 2.84 7.70
C PHE A 219 -3.10 3.70 8.37
N GLY A 220 -2.76 4.37 9.47
CA GLY A 220 -3.58 5.39 10.12
C GLY A 220 -3.98 6.50 9.17
N ALA A 221 -3.03 6.99 8.37
CA ALA A 221 -3.26 7.97 7.31
C ALA A 221 -4.16 7.41 6.20
N ALA A 222 -4.02 6.13 5.86
CA ALA A 222 -4.82 5.43 4.85
C ALA A 222 -6.23 4.99 5.30
N GLY A 223 -6.68 5.45 6.48
CA GLY A 223 -8.02 5.12 6.97
C GLY A 223 -8.14 3.72 7.57
N PHE A 224 -7.02 3.18 8.06
CA PHE A 224 -6.98 1.93 8.79
C PHE A 224 -6.49 2.13 10.23
N ARG A 225 -6.74 1.14 11.09
CA ARG A 225 -6.27 1.06 12.47
C ARG A 225 -5.68 -0.31 12.68
N VAL A 226 -4.43 -0.38 13.12
CA VAL A 226 -3.82 -1.64 13.56
C VAL A 226 -4.57 -2.11 14.82
N SER A 227 -5.39 -3.13 14.66
CA SER A 227 -6.21 -3.73 15.71
C SER A 227 -5.48 -4.83 16.46
N GLU A 228 -4.56 -5.51 15.78
CA GLU A 228 -3.84 -6.65 16.32
C GLU A 228 -2.41 -6.68 15.77
N VAL A 229 -1.48 -7.13 16.61
CA VAL A 229 -0.08 -7.38 16.27
C VAL A 229 0.23 -8.80 16.66
N ILE A 230 0.59 -9.61 15.67
CA ILE A 230 0.91 -11.03 15.83
C ILE A 230 2.42 -11.18 15.67
N ASP A 231 3.08 -11.52 16.77
CA ASP A 231 4.49 -11.86 16.80
C ASP A 231 4.70 -13.26 16.19
N ARG A 232 5.50 -13.30 15.11
CA ARG A 232 5.95 -14.51 14.42
C ARG A 232 7.48 -14.49 14.27
N VAL A 233 8.19 -13.82 15.19
CA VAL A 233 9.64 -13.94 15.29
C VAL A 233 10.01 -15.41 15.54
N GLY A 234 11.00 -15.91 14.81
CA GLY A 234 11.43 -17.32 14.80
C GLY A 234 10.59 -18.23 13.90
N TRP A 235 9.40 -17.81 13.46
CA TRP A 235 8.53 -18.66 12.64
C TRP A 235 9.16 -19.00 11.29
N GLY A 236 9.13 -20.29 10.92
CA GLY A 236 9.54 -20.77 9.59
C GLY A 236 11.03 -20.60 9.26
N GLN A 237 11.88 -20.31 10.27
CA GLN A 237 13.33 -20.17 10.17
C GLN A 237 14.05 -21.50 10.49
N PRO A 238 15.28 -21.71 9.99
CA PRO A 238 16.12 -22.82 10.44
C PRO A 238 16.54 -22.65 11.91
N GLU A 239 16.83 -23.76 12.58
CA GLU A 239 17.22 -23.80 14.00
C GLU A 239 18.44 -22.91 14.29
N SER A 240 19.42 -22.90 13.38
CA SER A 240 20.62 -22.07 13.46
C SER A 240 20.36 -20.56 13.58
N GLU A 241 19.23 -20.05 13.08
CA GLU A 241 18.85 -18.63 13.24
C GLU A 241 18.34 -18.32 14.65
N SER A 242 17.81 -19.32 15.35
CA SER A 242 17.35 -19.17 16.74
C SER A 242 18.50 -19.29 17.75
N GLU A 243 19.57 -19.98 17.37
CA GLU A 243 20.76 -20.23 18.20
C GLU A 243 21.85 -19.17 18.05
N LYS A 244 21.65 -18.18 17.17
CA LYS A 244 22.67 -17.15 16.92
C LYS A 244 22.91 -16.28 18.16
N GLN A 245 24.14 -15.79 18.27
CA GLN A 245 24.49 -14.81 19.30
C GLN A 245 23.65 -13.54 19.11
N THR A 246 22.95 -13.12 20.15
CA THR A 246 22.16 -11.90 20.17
C THR A 246 22.93 -10.79 20.88
N PHE A 247 22.54 -9.54 20.64
CA PHE A 247 23.01 -8.47 21.51
C PHE A 247 22.57 -8.75 22.95
N PRO A 248 23.39 -8.39 23.96
CA PRO A 248 22.92 -8.38 25.34
C PRO A 248 21.68 -7.49 25.42
N ALA A 249 20.73 -7.86 26.29
CA ALA A 249 19.61 -6.98 26.59
C ALA A 249 20.16 -5.62 27.05
N LEU A 250 19.61 -4.53 26.52
CA LEU A 250 19.96 -3.19 26.99
C LEU A 250 19.67 -3.17 28.49
N SER A 251 20.69 -2.86 29.29
CA SER A 251 20.48 -2.64 30.72
C SER A 251 19.58 -1.41 30.89
N GLU A 252 18.68 -1.42 31.88
CA GLU A 252 17.88 -0.23 32.20
C GLU A 252 18.82 0.91 32.62
N GLY A 253 19.20 1.80 31.68
CA GLY A 253 20.06 2.94 31.98
C GLY A 253 21.00 3.43 30.87
N GLU A 254 21.08 2.76 29.72
CA GLU A 254 21.82 3.23 28.52
C GLU A 254 20.88 3.78 27.45
#